data_AF-A0A4Q3WTF1-F1
#
_entry.id   AF-A0A4Q3WTF1-F1
#
_cell.length_a   1.000
_cell.length_b   1.000
_cell.length_c   1.000
_cell.angle_alpha   90.00
_cell.angle_beta   90.00
_cell.angle_gamma   90.00
#
_symmetry.space_group_name_H-M   'P 1'
#
loop_
_entity.id
_entity.type
_entity.pdbx_description
1 polymer ?
#
loop_
_entity_poly.entity_id
_entity_poly.type
_entity_poly.pdbx_seq_one_letter_code
_entity_poly.pdbx_strand_id
1 'polypeptide(L)'
;MSHQSATDAQASASQGTSNIALWEIVQATDPKYTKDFTRRDGFSGTAINATYQAKKATEAFGPMGLGWGVKILDERYIEGAHMGWNAQGSDLGPEKIHVVRIELWYKWNGERGAIEHFGQTKFVGCTANGVFTDEEAPKKSVTEATSKCLSLLGFGADVYMGLYDDSKYVSAVREHFA
;
A
#
# COMPACT_ATOMS: atom_id res chain seq x y z
N MET A 1 -8.27 19.47 63.60
CA MET A 1 -8.06 18.04 63.93
C MET A 1 -9.16 17.30 63.20
N SER A 2 -8.99 16.33 62.32
CA SER A 2 -7.85 15.50 61.88
C SER A 2 -8.49 14.62 60.80
N HIS A 3 -8.03 14.72 59.55
CA HIS A 3 -7.25 13.70 58.85
C HIS A 3 -8.03 12.51 58.24
N GLN A 4 -7.60 12.21 57.00
CA GLN A 4 -7.73 11.01 56.15
C GLN A 4 -8.91 11.00 55.16
N SER A 5 -8.71 11.26 53.86
CA SER A 5 -7.80 10.75 52.82
C SER A 5 -8.29 9.46 52.14
N ALA A 6 -8.79 9.61 50.92
CA ALA A 6 -8.77 8.61 49.85
C ALA A 6 -8.43 9.41 48.56
N THR A 7 -7.22 9.97 48.43
CA THR A 7 -6.02 9.32 47.88
C THR A 7 -6.31 8.56 46.57
N ASP A 8 -6.10 9.30 45.48
CA ASP A 8 -5.34 8.89 44.31
C ASP A 8 -5.75 7.59 43.60
N ALA A 9 -6.77 7.71 42.75
CA ALA A 9 -6.76 7.01 41.47
C ALA A 9 -6.22 7.96 40.38
N GLN A 10 -4.98 8.42 40.57
CA GLN A 10 -4.17 8.90 39.45
C GLN A 10 -3.89 7.69 38.57
N ALA A 11 -4.64 7.57 37.48
CA ALA A 11 -4.29 6.70 36.38
C ALA A 11 -2.89 7.12 35.92
N SER A 12 -1.90 6.30 36.26
CA SER A 12 -0.54 6.41 35.79
C SER A 12 -0.54 6.19 34.27
N ALA A 13 -0.76 7.27 33.52
CA ALA A 13 -0.34 7.32 32.13
C ALA A 13 1.19 7.22 32.15
N SER A 14 1.71 6.02 31.92
CA SER A 14 3.07 5.87 31.43
C SER A 14 3.23 6.87 30.28
N GLN A 15 4.32 7.65 30.28
CA GLN A 15 4.77 8.40 29.11
C GLN A 15 5.15 7.40 28.00
N GLY A 16 4.13 6.77 27.43
CA GLY A 16 4.19 5.79 26.35
C GLY A 16 3.86 6.51 25.05
N THR A 17 4.69 6.28 24.04
CA THR A 17 4.52 6.75 22.67
C THR A 17 3.09 6.52 22.18
N SER A 18 2.51 7.52 21.51
CA SER A 18 1.19 7.43 20.87
C SER A 18 1.06 6.16 20.04
N ASN A 19 -0.07 5.43 20.16
CA ASN A 19 -0.31 4.21 19.35
C ASN A 19 -0.31 4.49 17.85
N ILE A 20 -0.50 5.75 17.45
CA ILE A 20 -0.48 6.20 16.05
C ILE A 20 0.84 6.90 15.68
N ALA A 21 1.86 6.87 16.55
CA ALA A 21 3.10 7.63 16.35
C ALA A 21 3.77 7.34 15.00
N LEU A 22 3.79 6.09 14.54
CA LEU A 22 4.32 5.75 13.23
C LEU A 22 3.47 6.38 12.11
N TRP A 23 2.15 6.27 12.19
CA TRP A 23 1.22 6.87 11.22
C TRP A 23 1.42 8.37 11.11
N GLU A 24 1.56 9.07 12.24
CA GLU A 24 1.79 10.52 12.26
C GLU A 24 3.06 10.92 11.50
N ILE A 25 4.10 10.07 11.53
CA ILE A 25 5.38 10.28 10.84
C ILE A 25 5.27 10.05 9.33
N VAL A 26 4.47 9.06 8.89
CA VAL A 26 4.51 8.56 7.50
C VAL A 26 3.26 8.85 6.67
N GLN A 27 2.22 9.45 7.27
CA GLN A 27 0.92 9.69 6.62
C GLN A 27 0.96 10.67 5.47
N ALA A 28 1.81 11.70 5.54
CA ALA A 28 1.84 12.77 4.55
C ALA A 28 2.54 12.31 3.27
N THR A 29 1.84 12.44 2.15
CA THR A 29 2.38 12.18 0.81
C THR A 29 2.82 13.48 0.17
N ASP A 30 3.97 13.52 -0.50
CA ASP A 30 4.37 14.65 -1.33
C ASP A 30 3.63 14.55 -2.70
N PRO A 31 2.81 15.55 -3.08
CA PRO A 31 2.03 15.53 -4.31
C PRO A 31 2.87 15.30 -5.57
N LYS A 32 4.17 15.64 -5.57
CA LYS A 32 5.09 15.38 -6.69
C LYS A 32 5.23 13.89 -7.02
N TYR A 33 5.06 13.01 -6.04
CA TYR A 33 5.16 11.56 -6.21
C TYR A 33 3.80 10.89 -6.32
N THR A 34 2.77 11.66 -6.66
CA THR A 34 1.42 11.17 -6.90
C THR A 34 1.02 11.37 -8.36
N LYS A 35 0.04 10.59 -8.81
CA LYS A 35 -0.54 10.73 -10.13
C LYS A 35 -2.02 10.39 -10.11
N ASP A 36 -2.84 11.30 -10.60
CA ASP A 36 -4.27 11.05 -10.75
C ASP A 36 -4.52 10.06 -11.89
N PHE A 37 -5.53 9.22 -11.70
CA PHE A 37 -5.99 8.27 -12.69
C PHE A 37 -7.51 8.23 -12.76
N THR A 38 -8.01 7.79 -13.91
CA THR A 38 -9.43 7.50 -14.12
C THR A 38 -9.53 6.17 -14.85
N ARG A 39 -10.28 5.23 -14.29
CA ARG A 39 -10.55 3.92 -14.87
C ARG A 39 -11.74 4.01 -15.83
N ARG A 40 -11.87 3.00 -16.68
CA ARG A 40 -12.90 2.95 -17.74
C ARG A 40 -14.33 2.87 -17.20
N ASP A 41 -14.51 2.42 -15.96
CA ASP A 41 -15.77 2.37 -15.22
C ASP A 41 -16.14 3.71 -14.54
N GLY A 42 -15.31 4.74 -14.71
CA GLY A 42 -15.51 6.06 -14.10
C GLY A 42 -14.90 6.20 -12.70
N PHE A 43 -14.28 5.15 -12.15
CA PHE A 43 -13.58 5.26 -10.88
C PHE A 43 -12.28 6.08 -11.05
N SER A 44 -12.20 7.22 -10.38
CA SER A 44 -11.00 8.05 -10.30
C SER A 44 -10.33 7.96 -8.92
N GLY A 45 -9.05 8.28 -8.88
CA GLY A 45 -8.32 8.44 -7.63
C GLY A 45 -6.88 8.87 -7.87
N THR A 46 -6.12 8.96 -6.79
CA THR A 46 -4.71 9.33 -6.82
C THR A 46 -3.84 8.12 -6.50
N ALA A 47 -2.90 7.80 -7.38
CA ALA A 47 -1.91 6.74 -7.19
C ALA A 47 -0.62 7.31 -6.60
N ILE A 48 -0.04 6.59 -5.63
CA ILE A 48 1.26 6.93 -5.04
C ILE A 48 2.37 6.16 -5.77
N ASN A 49 3.48 6.81 -6.05
CA ASN A 49 4.66 6.16 -6.60
C ASN A 49 5.24 5.14 -5.61
N ALA A 50 5.33 3.87 -6.00
CA ALA A 50 5.81 2.80 -5.12
C ALA A 50 7.27 2.98 -4.67
N THR A 51 8.14 3.54 -5.52
CA THR A 51 9.52 3.86 -5.15
C THR A 51 9.57 4.95 -4.08
N TYR A 52 8.65 5.93 -4.12
CA TYR A 52 8.50 6.91 -3.05
C TYR A 52 8.05 6.25 -1.74
N GLN A 53 7.08 5.32 -1.77
CA GLN A 53 6.68 4.57 -0.58
C GLN A 53 7.86 3.76 0.00
N ALA A 54 8.66 3.11 -0.84
CA ALA A 54 9.87 2.40 -0.41
C ALA A 54 10.93 3.35 0.21
N LYS A 55 11.08 4.57 -0.34
CA LYS A 55 11.92 5.62 0.26
C LYS A 55 11.41 6.01 1.64
N LYS A 56 10.11 6.29 1.80
CA LYS A 56 9.50 6.62 3.10
C LYS A 56 9.66 5.47 4.11
N ALA A 57 9.45 4.22 3.69
CA ALA A 57 9.67 3.05 4.54
C ALA A 57 11.13 2.94 4.99
N THR A 58 12.06 3.27 4.09
CA THR A 58 13.49 3.31 4.41
C THR A 58 13.85 4.42 5.39
N GLU A 59 13.22 5.59 5.30
CA GLU A 59 13.38 6.67 6.28
C GLU A 59 12.88 6.26 7.67
N ALA A 60 11.76 5.54 7.75
CA ALA A 60 11.15 5.14 9.02
C ALA A 60 11.85 3.94 9.68
N PHE A 61 12.24 2.93 8.89
CA PHE A 61 12.70 1.64 9.42
C PHE A 61 14.20 1.38 9.17
N GLY A 62 14.86 2.14 8.30
CA GLY A 62 16.22 1.88 7.81
C GLY A 62 16.24 1.12 6.48
N PRO A 63 17.43 0.78 5.94
CA PRO A 63 17.56 0.14 4.63
C PRO A 63 16.75 -1.15 4.48
N MET A 64 16.15 -1.34 3.30
CA MET A 64 15.50 -2.61 2.96
C MET A 64 16.51 -3.76 3.03
N GLY A 65 16.11 -4.88 3.62
CA GLY A 65 16.97 -6.02 3.96
C GLY A 65 17.57 -5.96 5.37
N LEU A 66 17.57 -4.80 6.04
CA LEU A 66 18.07 -4.62 7.41
C LEU A 66 16.99 -4.18 8.39
N GLY A 67 16.31 -3.09 8.04
CA GLY A 67 15.27 -2.44 8.82
C GLY A 67 13.86 -2.95 8.50
N TRP A 68 13.63 -3.27 7.23
CA TRP A 68 12.37 -3.82 6.74
C TRP A 68 12.62 -4.65 5.48
N GLY A 69 11.64 -5.43 5.05
CA GLY A 69 11.76 -6.20 3.82
C GLY A 69 10.50 -6.99 3.52
N VAL A 70 10.54 -7.70 2.39
CA VAL A 70 9.41 -8.49 1.89
C VAL A 70 9.86 -9.94 1.70
N LYS A 71 9.00 -10.88 2.08
CA LYS A 71 9.14 -12.31 1.78
C LYS A 71 7.93 -12.77 0.98
N ILE A 72 8.16 -13.51 -0.09
CA ILE A 72 7.09 -14.19 -0.83
C ILE A 72 6.70 -15.43 -0.02
N LEU A 73 5.43 -15.54 0.34
CA LEU A 73 4.89 -16.66 1.12
C LEU A 73 4.16 -17.68 0.23
N ASP A 74 3.53 -17.20 -0.85
CA ASP A 74 2.84 -18.00 -1.84
C ASP A 74 2.80 -17.23 -3.18
N GLU A 75 2.98 -17.94 -4.28
CA GLU A 75 2.98 -17.37 -5.64
C GLU A 75 2.36 -18.37 -6.61
N ARG A 76 1.37 -17.92 -7.39
CA ARG A 76 0.66 -18.78 -8.33
C ARG A 76 0.03 -18.00 -9.46
N TYR A 77 -0.29 -18.71 -10.53
CA TYR A 77 -1.20 -18.24 -11.57
C TYR A 77 -2.57 -18.88 -11.36
N ILE A 78 -3.62 -18.09 -11.44
CA ILE A 78 -5.01 -18.55 -11.43
C ILE A 78 -5.68 -18.21 -12.75
N GLU A 79 -6.71 -18.98 -13.10
CA GLU A 79 -7.55 -18.72 -14.26
C GLU A 79 -8.69 -17.76 -13.90
N GLY A 80 -8.90 -16.76 -14.75
CA GLY A 80 -10.00 -15.80 -14.66
C GLY A 80 -11.13 -16.13 -15.62
N ALA A 81 -11.90 -15.11 -16.00
CA ALA A 81 -12.99 -15.26 -16.96
C ALA A 81 -12.49 -15.63 -18.37
N HIS A 82 -13.37 -16.23 -19.15
CA HIS A 82 -13.12 -16.56 -20.55
C HIS A 82 -12.95 -15.28 -21.39
N MET A 83 -11.91 -15.21 -22.22
CA MET A 83 -11.59 -14.02 -23.04
C MET A 83 -12.39 -13.93 -24.34
N GLY A 84 -13.18 -14.97 -24.65
CA GLY A 84 -14.06 -15.02 -25.82
C GLY A 84 -13.42 -15.75 -27.00
N TRP A 85 -13.86 -15.40 -28.22
CA TRP A 85 -13.39 -16.00 -29.47
C TRP A 85 -12.83 -14.91 -30.40
N ASN A 86 -11.87 -15.26 -31.23
CA ASN A 86 -11.38 -14.37 -32.28
C ASN A 86 -12.35 -14.31 -33.48
N ALA A 87 -12.05 -13.46 -34.46
CA ALA A 87 -12.87 -13.30 -35.67
C ALA A 87 -12.99 -14.58 -36.52
N GLN A 88 -12.06 -15.52 -36.36
CA GLN A 88 -12.03 -16.83 -37.01
C GLN A 88 -12.78 -17.91 -36.22
N GLY A 89 -13.41 -17.55 -35.09
CA GLY A 89 -14.14 -18.48 -34.22
C GLY A 89 -13.23 -19.33 -33.33
N SER A 90 -11.93 -19.06 -33.27
CA SER A 90 -11.01 -19.75 -32.34
C SER A 90 -11.18 -19.21 -30.93
N ASP A 91 -11.25 -20.14 -29.98
CA ASP A 91 -11.27 -19.85 -28.55
C ASP A 91 -9.96 -19.17 -28.10
N LEU A 92 -10.07 -18.07 -27.34
CA LEU A 92 -8.95 -17.34 -26.76
C LEU A 92 -8.53 -17.88 -25.38
N GLY A 93 -9.32 -18.75 -24.76
CA GLY A 93 -9.09 -19.33 -23.45
C GLY A 93 -9.39 -18.36 -22.29
N PRO A 94 -9.12 -18.78 -21.04
CA PRO A 94 -9.31 -17.94 -19.87
C PRO A 94 -8.19 -16.91 -19.71
N GLU A 95 -8.51 -15.79 -19.05
CA GLU A 95 -7.48 -14.89 -18.51
C GLU A 95 -6.57 -15.66 -17.55
N LYS A 96 -5.30 -15.26 -17.48
CA LYS A 96 -4.38 -15.74 -16.44
C LYS A 96 -3.98 -14.58 -15.55
N ILE A 97 -4.14 -14.75 -14.25
CA ILE A 97 -3.85 -13.74 -13.24
C ILE A 97 -2.71 -14.26 -12.38
N HIS A 98 -1.62 -13.50 -12.32
CA HIS A 98 -0.57 -13.73 -11.34
C HIS A 98 -1.06 -13.24 -9.98
N VAL A 99 -0.94 -14.07 -8.96
CA VAL A 99 -1.32 -13.76 -7.57
C VAL A 99 -0.15 -14.09 -6.66
N VAL A 100 0.22 -13.13 -5.81
CA VAL A 100 1.26 -13.32 -4.80
C VAL A 100 0.73 -12.95 -3.42
N ARG A 101 1.08 -13.75 -2.42
CA ARG A 101 0.96 -13.40 -0.99
C ARG A 101 2.34 -13.13 -0.45
N ILE A 102 2.52 -11.98 0.21
CA ILE A 102 3.79 -11.61 0.83
C ILE A 102 3.64 -11.39 2.33
N GLU A 103 4.75 -11.51 3.06
CA GLU A 103 4.95 -10.89 4.37
C GLU A 103 5.85 -9.66 4.18
N LEU A 104 5.36 -8.48 4.55
CA LEU A 104 6.21 -7.32 4.82
C LEU A 104 6.59 -7.35 6.30
N TRP A 105 7.89 -7.41 6.60
CA TRP A 105 8.41 -7.31 7.96
C TRP A 105 9.17 -6.01 8.14
N TYR A 106 9.18 -5.50 9.37
CA TYR A 106 9.85 -4.24 9.72
C TYR A 106 10.31 -4.25 11.18
N LYS A 107 11.25 -3.36 11.51
CA LYS A 107 11.69 -3.08 12.87
C LYS A 107 11.20 -1.69 13.28
N TRP A 108 10.53 -1.60 14.42
CA TRP A 108 10.05 -0.35 15.00
C TRP A 108 10.31 -0.36 16.51
N ASN A 109 10.99 0.66 17.04
CA ASN A 109 11.36 0.75 18.45
C ASN A 109 12.05 -0.51 19.01
N GLY A 110 12.87 -1.18 18.20
CA GLY A 110 13.59 -2.40 18.57
C GLY A 110 12.78 -3.69 18.44
N GLU A 111 11.48 -3.62 18.16
CA GLU A 111 10.61 -4.78 17.97
C GLU A 111 10.40 -5.10 16.49
N ARG A 112 10.18 -6.38 16.17
CA ARG A 112 9.87 -6.82 14.81
C ARG A 112 8.35 -6.95 14.63
N GLY A 113 7.80 -6.21 13.67
CA GLY A 113 6.45 -6.40 13.16
C GLY A 113 6.43 -7.14 11.82
N ALA A 114 5.27 -7.70 11.47
CA ALA A 114 5.03 -8.36 10.19
C ALA A 114 3.56 -8.21 9.78
N ILE A 115 3.31 -7.99 8.50
CA ILE A 115 1.99 -7.84 7.90
C ILE A 115 1.95 -8.71 6.65
N GLU A 116 0.88 -9.48 6.48
CA GLU A 116 0.64 -10.21 5.25
C GLU A 116 -0.38 -9.49 4.37
N HIS A 117 -0.12 -9.48 3.06
CA HIS A 117 -1.12 -9.05 2.09
C HIS A 117 -0.90 -9.71 0.73
N PHE A 118 -1.90 -9.58 -0.12
CA PHE A 118 -1.90 -10.04 -1.49
C PHE A 118 -1.72 -8.89 -2.48
N GLY A 119 -1.17 -9.23 -3.64
CA GLY A 119 -1.20 -8.41 -4.85
C GLY A 119 -1.44 -9.31 -6.06
N GLN A 120 -1.99 -8.73 -7.12
CA GLN A 120 -2.39 -9.48 -8.30
C GLN A 120 -2.27 -8.65 -9.58
N THR A 121 -1.86 -9.28 -10.67
CA THR A 121 -1.77 -8.61 -11.97
C THR A 121 -2.14 -9.59 -13.06
N LYS A 122 -2.93 -9.12 -14.03
CA LYS A 122 -3.29 -9.92 -15.20
C LYS A 122 -2.03 -10.23 -16.00
N PHE A 123 -1.67 -11.51 -16.07
CA PHE A 123 -0.52 -12.01 -16.83
C PHE A 123 -0.89 -12.27 -18.28
N VAL A 124 -2.03 -12.90 -18.53
CA VAL A 124 -2.61 -13.06 -19.88
C VAL A 124 -4.00 -12.46 -19.88
N GLY A 125 -4.28 -11.62 -20.86
CA GLY A 125 -5.56 -10.92 -21.00
C GLY A 125 -5.87 -10.54 -22.44
N CYS A 126 -7.03 -9.92 -22.64
CA CYS A 126 -7.45 -9.41 -23.94
C CYS A 126 -7.77 -7.92 -23.87
N THR A 127 -7.43 -7.19 -24.92
CA THR A 127 -7.77 -5.78 -25.14
C THR A 127 -8.41 -5.60 -26.52
N ALA A 128 -8.79 -4.37 -26.88
CA ALA A 128 -9.23 -4.06 -28.25
C ALA A 128 -8.16 -4.38 -29.32
N ASN A 129 -6.88 -4.47 -28.94
CA ASN A 129 -5.77 -4.80 -29.82
C ASN A 129 -5.44 -6.31 -29.85
N GLY A 130 -6.23 -7.14 -29.16
CA GLY A 130 -6.03 -8.58 -29.07
C GLY A 130 -5.48 -9.06 -27.72
N VAL A 131 -5.07 -10.32 -27.70
CA VAL A 131 -4.50 -11.00 -26.51
C VAL A 131 -3.10 -10.48 -26.23
N PHE A 132 -2.77 -10.30 -24.96
CA PHE A 132 -1.45 -9.87 -24.50
C PHE A 132 -0.91 -10.80 -23.42
N THR A 133 0.41 -10.79 -23.25
CA THR A 133 1.11 -11.32 -22.08
C THR A 133 1.90 -10.19 -21.41
N ASP A 134 1.76 -10.02 -20.11
CA ASP A 134 2.45 -9.02 -19.30
C ASP A 134 3.57 -9.69 -18.48
N GLU A 135 4.77 -9.77 -19.05
CA GLU A 135 5.93 -10.39 -18.39
C GLU A 135 6.34 -9.68 -17.09
N GLU A 136 5.87 -8.45 -16.86
CA GLU A 136 6.11 -7.69 -15.63
C GLU A 136 5.07 -7.99 -14.54
N ALA A 137 4.06 -8.82 -14.80
CA ALA A 137 2.97 -9.12 -13.86
C ALA A 137 3.45 -9.60 -12.47
N PRO A 138 4.49 -10.47 -12.35
CA PRO A 138 5.00 -10.86 -11.04
C PRO A 138 5.55 -9.69 -10.22
N LYS A 139 6.35 -8.82 -10.86
CA LYS A 139 6.94 -7.64 -10.22
C LYS A 139 5.87 -6.63 -9.80
N LYS A 140 4.87 -6.41 -10.67
CA LYS A 140 3.72 -5.53 -10.39
C LYS A 140 2.89 -6.05 -9.21
N SER A 141 2.64 -7.36 -9.15
CA SER A 141 1.88 -7.97 -8.05
C SER A 141 2.62 -7.84 -6.71
N VAL A 142 3.94 -8.07 -6.68
CA VAL A 142 4.75 -7.87 -5.47
C VAL A 142 4.74 -6.40 -5.05
N THR A 143 4.80 -5.48 -6.02
CA THR A 143 4.76 -4.03 -5.77
C THR A 143 3.42 -3.64 -5.15
N GLU A 144 2.30 -4.09 -5.72
CA GLU A 144 0.96 -3.83 -5.20
C GLU A 144 0.80 -4.35 -3.77
N ALA A 145 1.19 -5.61 -3.52
CA ALA A 145 1.10 -6.22 -2.19
C ALA A 145 1.96 -5.45 -1.16
N THR A 146 3.15 -4.99 -1.57
CA THR A 146 4.06 -4.20 -0.74
C THR A 146 3.45 -2.84 -0.40
N SER A 147 2.95 -2.11 -1.40
CA SER A 147 2.24 -0.84 -1.21
C SER A 147 1.04 -1.00 -0.28
N LYS A 148 0.32 -2.12 -0.38
CA LYS A 148 -0.83 -2.39 0.47
C LYS A 148 -0.42 -2.67 1.92
N CYS A 149 0.64 -3.45 2.16
CA CYS A 149 1.20 -3.63 3.51
C CYS A 149 1.66 -2.29 4.11
N LEU A 150 2.36 -1.46 3.34
CA LEU A 150 2.80 -0.14 3.79
C LEU A 150 1.60 0.78 4.10
N SER A 151 0.52 0.73 3.34
CA SER A 151 -0.67 1.54 3.65
C SER A 151 -1.28 1.23 5.03
N LEU A 152 -1.18 -0.02 5.50
CA LEU A 152 -1.66 -0.43 6.84
C LEU A 152 -0.78 0.12 7.97
N LEU A 153 0.47 0.49 7.66
CA LEU A 153 1.40 1.17 8.58
C LEU A 153 1.28 2.70 8.49
N GLY A 154 0.37 3.21 7.67
CA GLY A 154 0.09 4.63 7.51
C GLY A 154 0.84 5.31 6.37
N PHE A 155 1.65 4.60 5.57
CA PHE A 155 2.41 5.22 4.48
C PHE A 155 1.48 5.76 3.40
N GLY A 156 1.42 7.09 3.29
CA GLY A 156 0.54 7.81 2.37
C GLY A 156 -0.94 7.69 2.71
N ALA A 157 -1.25 7.58 4.00
CA ALA A 157 -2.62 7.48 4.49
C ALA A 157 -3.49 8.66 4.05
N ASP A 158 -2.94 9.86 3.88
CA ASP A 158 -3.70 11.02 3.43
C ASP A 158 -4.35 10.84 2.06
N VAL A 159 -3.66 10.19 1.11
CA VAL A 159 -4.23 9.81 -0.19
C VAL A 159 -5.32 8.76 -0.01
N TYR A 160 -5.05 7.70 0.75
CA TYR A 160 -6.01 6.60 0.94
C TYR A 160 -7.24 6.97 1.77
N MET A 161 -7.16 8.03 2.56
CA MET A 161 -8.26 8.62 3.31
C MET A 161 -9.05 9.68 2.52
N GLY A 162 -8.69 9.92 1.25
CA GLY A 162 -9.40 10.84 0.36
C GLY A 162 -9.08 12.31 0.56
N LEU A 163 -8.05 12.66 1.34
CA LEU A 163 -7.68 14.08 1.54
C LEU A 163 -7.16 14.72 0.26
N TYR A 164 -6.65 13.91 -0.66
CA TYR A 164 -6.19 14.35 -1.97
C TYR A 164 -7.31 14.77 -2.94
N ASP A 165 -8.57 14.48 -2.61
CA ASP A 165 -9.71 14.98 -3.37
C ASP A 165 -10.01 16.47 -3.05
N ASP A 166 -9.45 17.01 -1.96
CA ASP A 166 -9.54 18.43 -1.59
C ASP A 166 -8.33 19.23 -2.12
N SER A 167 -8.59 20.09 -3.12
CA SER A 167 -7.55 20.95 -3.71
C SER A 167 -6.89 21.93 -2.73
N LYS A 168 -7.57 22.31 -1.65
CA LYS A 168 -6.98 23.14 -0.58
C LYS A 168 -5.99 22.34 0.24
N TYR A 169 -6.34 21.10 0.59
CA TYR A 169 -5.43 20.19 1.28
C TYR A 169 -4.18 19.95 0.43
N VAL A 170 -4.36 19.57 -0.84
CA VAL A 170 -3.24 19.31 -1.77
C VAL A 170 -2.33 20.55 -1.93
N SER A 171 -2.92 21.75 -1.97
CA SER A 171 -2.12 22.99 -2.05
C SER A 171 -1.31 23.24 -0.78
N ALA A 172 -1.91 23.08 0.40
CA ALA A 172 -1.21 23.23 1.69
C ALA A 172 -0.07 22.21 1.86
N VAL A 173 -0.32 20.96 1.46
CA VAL A 173 0.72 19.91 1.47
C VAL A 173 1.83 20.24 0.49
N ARG A 174 1.50 20.73 -0.72
CA ARG A 174 2.51 21.16 -1.69
C ARG A 174 3.41 22.27 -1.15
N GLU A 175 2.86 23.24 -0.42
CA GLU A 175 3.64 24.28 0.25
C GLU A 175 4.52 23.71 1.38
N HIS A 176 4.05 22.71 2.12
CA HIS A 176 4.83 22.05 3.17
C HIS A 176 6.06 21.30 2.64
N PHE A 177 5.98 20.75 1.42
CA PHE A 177 7.05 19.98 0.77
C PHE A 177 7.91 20.79 -0.22
N ALA A 178 7.59 22.07 -0.44
CA ALA A 178 8.33 22.98 -1.33
C ALA A 178 9.67 23.42 -0.73
#